data_AF-A0A9E6APJ3-F1
#
_entry.id   AF-A0A9E6APJ3-F1
#
_cell.length_a   1.000
_cell.length_b   1.000
_cell.length_c   1.000
_cell.angle_alpha   90.00
_cell.angle_beta   90.00
_cell.angle_gamma   90.00
#
_symmetry.space_group_name_H-M   'P 1'
#
loop_
_entity.id
_entity.type
_entity.pdbx_description
1 polymer ?
#
loop_
_entity_poly.entity_id
_entity_poly.type
_entity_poly.pdbx_seq_one_letter_code
_entity_poly.pdbx_strand_id
1 'polypeptide(L)'
;MLLIVEYIALALSFDGGQIPKDLGWRSLLRGTGALVPVFVAVLTGGVLLAGEKAQSEFREIGAAPIGPLSWHWALFHTVSFAALFYFSAQIFQPRFGEQAPALLVTVWILCVGVSGLSWFRLVTGTLWACSARLVGNILLSGSVLGLLAWGTGFGSRSLWPWLASETLRLSSSVLSIFSREVAVDADTAMLTLGSFRVEISPECSGAEGVGLVLVFLCGYLYRYRDDLRFPAVLWLLPVAIVATWLSNSARIIALMYLGEHVSRDMALGGFHSKAGWLLFCLIALGVVALSRQSSFFARSTPSKNVENATAPYLVPLFAVLVTAQVTGLFSTGFDALYPLRVGAALAALWVYRKHLRVELSTPSVVSIVVGALVFALWLWLVPRDAEGGRYLEEQLSAMSRPGRAGWILARVVGAVLTVPLIEELAFRGYLGRRLMDVDFSSVGYRRFGWLSFVTTAIVFGVVHQAWLAGTVAGIGYGVVLLHRGRLSDAVAAHAVTNALLCVAVLGFERWDIPI
;
A
#
# COMPACT_ATOMS: atom_id res chain seq x y z
N MET A 1 3.47 -5.36 23.07
CA MET A 1 2.19 -5.23 23.79
C MET A 1 2.00 -3.82 24.32
N LEU A 2 2.93 -3.28 25.11
CA LEU A 2 2.84 -1.91 25.67
C LEU A 2 2.51 -0.81 24.63
N LEU A 3 3.29 -0.68 23.55
CA LEU A 3 3.01 0.31 22.48
C LEU A 3 1.63 0.19 21.87
N ILE A 4 1.13 -1.04 21.70
CA ILE A 4 -0.17 -1.27 21.07
C ILE A 4 -1.26 -0.75 22.01
N VAL A 5 -1.15 -1.02 23.32
CA VAL A 5 -2.09 -0.52 24.33
C VAL A 5 -2.04 1.01 24.41
N GLU A 6 -0.84 1.58 24.45
CA GLU A 6 -0.61 3.03 24.47
C GLU A 6 -1.16 3.73 23.23
N TYR A 7 -0.89 3.15 22.05
CA TYR A 7 -1.41 3.65 20.80
C TYR A 7 -2.94 3.57 20.73
N ILE A 8 -3.54 2.42 21.12
CA ILE A 8 -4.99 2.26 21.22
C ILE A 8 -5.58 3.29 22.18
N ALA A 9 -4.95 3.52 23.33
CA ALA A 9 -5.41 4.52 24.29
C ALA A 9 -5.42 5.92 23.67
N LEU A 10 -4.36 6.33 22.96
CA LEU A 10 -4.33 7.62 22.25
C LEU A 10 -5.39 7.70 21.15
N ALA A 11 -5.48 6.67 20.29
CA ALA A 11 -6.38 6.65 19.14
C ALA A 11 -7.86 6.65 19.53
N LEU A 12 -8.22 5.97 20.63
CA LEU A 12 -9.60 5.98 21.14
C LEU A 12 -9.95 7.26 21.89
N SER A 13 -8.96 7.90 22.52
CA SER A 13 -9.20 9.08 23.34
C SER A 13 -9.23 10.37 22.53
N PHE A 14 -8.58 10.40 21.36
CA PHE A 14 -8.35 11.62 20.58
C PHE A 14 -8.64 11.42 19.10
N ASP A 15 -9.62 12.16 18.57
CA ASP A 15 -9.98 12.16 17.15
C ASP A 15 -9.31 13.34 16.43
N GLY A 16 -8.42 13.04 15.48
CA GLY A 16 -7.73 14.03 14.66
C GLY A 16 -8.64 14.78 13.68
N GLY A 17 -9.87 14.32 13.46
CA GLY A 17 -10.86 14.97 12.62
C GLY A 17 -11.31 16.36 13.13
N GLN A 18 -11.14 16.61 14.43
CA GLN A 18 -11.58 17.84 15.12
C GLN A 18 -10.62 19.03 14.95
N ILE A 19 -9.46 18.85 14.33
CA ILE A 19 -8.51 19.95 14.06
C ILE A 19 -8.99 20.75 12.83
N PRO A 20 -9.11 22.10 12.88
CA PRO A 20 -9.60 22.93 11.77
C PRO A 20 -8.71 22.98 10.52
N LYS A 21 -9.20 23.66 9.46
CA LYS A 21 -8.64 23.72 8.09
C LYS A 21 -7.64 24.89 7.85
N ASP A 22 -6.99 25.42 8.87
CA ASP A 22 -6.11 26.60 8.75
C ASP A 22 -4.72 26.27 8.16
N LEU A 23 -4.23 27.18 7.30
CA LEU A 23 -2.91 27.13 6.65
C LEU A 23 -1.80 27.35 7.69
N GLY A 24 -0.97 26.34 7.94
CA GLY A 24 0.20 26.43 8.83
C GLY A 24 0.73 25.07 9.29
N TRP A 25 1.64 25.07 10.25
CA TRP A 25 2.21 23.84 10.86
C TRP A 25 1.14 22.94 11.50
N ARG A 26 -0.04 23.46 11.79
CA ARG A 26 -1.22 22.71 12.26
C ARG A 26 -1.77 21.74 11.21
N SER A 27 -1.56 22.01 9.93
CA SER A 27 -1.90 21.09 8.84
C SER A 27 -1.07 19.79 8.86
N LEU A 28 0.14 19.80 9.46
CA LEU A 28 0.96 18.58 9.64
C LEU A 28 0.28 17.58 10.60
N LEU A 29 -0.50 18.07 11.57
CA LEU A 29 -1.23 17.23 12.54
C LEU A 29 -2.38 16.46 11.87
N ARG A 30 -3.06 17.09 10.89
CA ARG A 30 -4.10 16.45 10.08
C ARG A 30 -3.53 15.60 8.95
N GLY A 31 -2.35 15.96 8.44
CA GLY A 31 -1.60 15.20 7.45
C GLY A 31 -1.05 13.85 7.94
N THR A 32 -1.30 13.46 9.19
CA THR A 32 -0.92 12.16 9.76
C THR A 32 -1.39 10.97 8.92
N GLY A 33 -2.58 11.05 8.30
CA GLY A 33 -3.05 10.06 7.34
C GLY A 33 -2.19 9.97 6.08
N ALA A 34 -1.61 11.08 5.61
CA ALA A 34 -0.67 11.13 4.48
C ALA A 34 0.78 10.80 4.90
N LEU A 35 1.13 10.97 6.17
CA LEU A 35 2.44 10.59 6.72
C LEU A 35 2.64 9.08 6.69
N VAL A 36 1.59 8.27 6.83
CA VAL A 36 1.70 6.80 6.78
C VAL A 36 2.15 6.33 5.39
N PRO A 37 1.50 6.69 4.27
CA PRO A 37 2.00 6.37 2.92
C PRO A 37 3.42 6.88 2.67
N VAL A 38 3.75 8.10 3.10
CA VAL A 38 5.11 8.66 2.95
C VAL A 38 6.12 7.85 3.75
N PHE A 39 5.83 7.52 5.00
CA PHE A 39 6.68 6.70 5.85
C PHE A 39 6.89 5.30 5.27
N VAL A 40 5.84 4.69 4.74
CA VAL A 40 5.90 3.38 4.08
C VAL A 40 6.75 3.46 2.81
N ALA A 41 6.60 4.51 2.01
CA ALA A 41 7.41 4.73 0.82
C ALA A 41 8.89 4.94 1.17
N VAL A 42 9.19 5.77 2.18
CA VAL A 42 10.54 6.02 2.71
C VAL A 42 11.15 4.73 3.25
N LEU A 43 10.43 3.96 4.06
CA LEU A 43 10.89 2.67 4.57
C LEU A 43 11.14 1.67 3.45
N THR A 44 10.20 1.54 2.51
CA THR A 44 10.31 0.59 1.40
C THR A 44 11.49 0.94 0.51
N GLY A 45 11.61 2.21 0.09
CA GLY A 45 12.75 2.70 -0.68
C GLY A 45 14.07 2.56 0.07
N GLY A 46 14.06 2.89 1.37
CA GLY A 46 15.23 2.77 2.24
C GLY A 46 15.71 1.34 2.39
N VAL A 47 14.81 0.37 2.61
CA VAL A 47 15.14 -1.06 2.69
C VAL A 47 15.64 -1.58 1.33
N LEU A 48 15.01 -1.17 0.22
CA LEU A 48 15.44 -1.57 -1.12
C LEU A 48 16.86 -1.07 -1.45
N LEU A 49 17.20 0.17 -1.06
CA LEU A 49 18.51 0.76 -1.30
C LEU A 49 19.59 0.30 -0.33
N ALA A 50 19.26 0.15 0.96
CA ALA A 50 20.20 -0.27 1.97
C ALA A 50 20.66 -1.73 1.79
N GLY A 51 19.93 -2.50 0.97
CA GLY A 51 20.42 -3.71 0.33
C GLY A 51 20.74 -4.83 1.32
N GLU A 52 21.80 -5.59 1.02
CA GLU A 52 22.18 -6.77 1.81
C GLU A 52 22.69 -6.43 3.21
N LYS A 53 23.34 -5.27 3.37
CA LYS A 53 23.85 -4.81 4.67
C LYS A 53 22.72 -4.53 5.66
N ALA A 54 21.65 -3.87 5.23
CA ALA A 54 20.49 -3.69 6.09
C ALA A 54 19.82 -5.02 6.43
N GLN A 55 19.77 -5.96 5.48
CA GLN A 55 19.25 -7.30 5.75
C GLN A 55 20.10 -8.06 6.77
N SER A 56 21.43 -7.99 6.71
CA SER A 56 22.30 -8.64 7.69
C SER A 56 22.16 -8.03 9.08
N GLU A 57 22.17 -6.70 9.19
CA GLU A 57 21.97 -5.99 10.47
C GLU A 57 20.58 -6.29 11.05
N PHE A 58 19.54 -6.34 10.21
CA PHE A 58 18.19 -6.70 10.62
C PHE A 58 18.11 -8.14 11.16
N ARG A 59 18.82 -9.09 10.54
CA ARG A 59 18.90 -10.47 11.04
C ARG A 59 19.62 -10.56 12.37
N GLU A 60 20.74 -9.86 12.51
CA GLU A 60 21.52 -9.85 13.75
C GLU A 60 20.69 -9.30 14.93
N ILE A 61 20.00 -8.17 14.71
CA ILE A 61 19.11 -7.58 15.73
C ILE A 61 17.93 -8.50 16.03
N GLY A 62 17.33 -9.11 15.00
CA GLY A 62 16.18 -10.00 15.16
C GLY A 62 16.50 -11.34 15.83
N ALA A 63 17.74 -11.81 15.76
CA ALA A 63 18.21 -13.06 16.36
C ALA A 63 18.74 -12.88 17.78
N ALA A 64 19.05 -11.66 18.19
CA ALA A 64 19.59 -11.39 19.50
C ALA A 64 18.55 -11.62 20.61
N PRO A 65 18.96 -12.23 21.74
CA PRO A 65 18.05 -12.49 22.86
C PRO A 65 17.54 -11.18 23.45
N ILE A 66 16.23 -11.13 23.72
CA ILE A 66 15.60 -9.99 24.40
C ILE A 66 16.13 -9.97 25.83
N GLY A 67 16.95 -8.96 26.15
CA GLY A 67 17.47 -8.76 27.49
C GLY A 67 16.36 -8.44 28.50
N PRO A 68 16.63 -8.55 29.82
CA PRO A 68 15.65 -8.22 30.83
C PRO A 68 15.19 -6.76 30.72
N LEU A 69 13.90 -6.53 30.95
CA LEU A 69 13.30 -5.20 30.90
C LEU A 69 13.97 -4.30 31.95
N SER A 70 14.57 -3.19 31.51
CA SER A 70 15.12 -2.21 32.45
C SER A 70 13.98 -1.43 33.09
N TRP A 71 13.73 -1.67 34.39
CA TRP A 71 12.64 -1.01 35.12
C TRP A 71 12.74 0.52 35.09
N HIS A 72 13.95 1.07 35.14
CA HIS A 72 14.18 2.52 35.04
C HIS A 72 13.69 3.09 33.71
N TRP A 73 13.96 2.41 32.60
CA TRP A 73 13.47 2.81 31.28
C TRP A 73 11.98 2.57 31.11
N ALA A 74 11.44 1.51 31.70
CA ALA A 74 10.00 1.26 31.72
C ALA A 74 9.26 2.39 32.46
N LEU A 75 9.74 2.78 33.65
CA LEU A 75 9.19 3.90 34.41
C LEU A 75 9.31 5.22 33.64
N PHE A 76 10.48 5.50 33.08
CA PHE A 76 10.69 6.70 32.26
C PHE A 76 9.74 6.75 31.06
N HIS A 77 9.56 5.63 30.38
CA HIS A 77 8.62 5.52 29.28
C HIS A 77 7.17 5.76 29.73
N THR A 78 6.72 5.11 30.80
CA THR A 78 5.39 5.33 31.39
C THR A 78 5.15 6.80 31.73
N VAL A 79 6.12 7.48 32.35
CA VAL A 79 6.01 8.91 32.66
C VAL A 79 5.97 9.76 31.39
N SER A 80 6.82 9.45 30.40
CA SER A 80 6.82 10.15 29.11
C SER A 80 5.50 9.97 28.33
N PHE A 81 4.92 8.77 28.40
CA PHE A 81 3.64 8.47 27.78
C PHE A 81 2.48 9.15 28.51
N ALA A 82 2.50 9.19 29.85
CA ALA A 82 1.51 9.94 30.62
C ALA A 82 1.54 11.44 30.29
N ALA A 83 2.74 12.02 30.13
CA ALA A 83 2.89 13.39 29.66
C ALA A 83 2.33 13.59 28.25
N LEU A 84 2.66 12.68 27.32
CA LEU A 84 2.11 12.69 25.96
C LEU A 84 0.57 12.63 25.97
N PHE A 85 -0.01 11.73 26.76
CA PHE A 85 -1.46 11.59 26.88
C PHE A 85 -2.09 12.87 27.44
N TYR A 86 -1.51 13.46 28.47
CA TYR A 86 -1.97 14.72 29.05
C TYR A 86 -1.95 15.87 28.04
N PHE A 87 -0.84 16.07 27.34
CA PHE A 87 -0.72 17.15 26.34
C PHE A 87 -1.60 16.89 25.11
N SER A 88 -1.80 15.63 24.72
CA SER A 88 -2.77 15.26 23.70
C SER A 88 -4.18 15.66 24.14
N ALA A 89 -4.56 15.38 25.40
CA ALA A 89 -5.84 15.82 25.93
C ALA A 89 -6.03 17.34 25.91
N GLN A 90 -4.97 18.13 26.14
CA GLN A 90 -5.07 19.59 26.05
C GLN A 90 -5.26 20.09 24.60
N ILE A 91 -4.58 19.46 23.64
CA ILE A 91 -4.63 19.84 22.22
C ILE A 91 -5.95 19.43 21.56
N PHE A 92 -6.41 18.22 21.85
CA PHE A 92 -7.61 17.64 21.24
C PHE A 92 -8.89 17.94 22.03
N GLN A 93 -8.83 18.69 23.14
CA GLN A 93 -10.03 19.20 23.81
C GLN A 93 -10.59 20.46 23.14
N PRO A 94 -11.92 20.70 23.21
CA PRO A 94 -12.57 21.88 22.63
C PRO A 94 -12.08 23.23 23.19
N ARG A 95 -11.40 23.21 24.35
CA ARG A 95 -11.04 24.39 25.12
C ARG A 95 -9.97 25.27 24.47
N PHE A 96 -9.04 24.64 23.74
CA PHE A 96 -8.01 25.35 22.98
C PHE A 96 -8.28 25.32 21.46
N GLY A 97 -8.87 24.25 20.93
CA GLY A 97 -9.31 24.17 19.52
C GLY A 97 -8.30 24.79 18.53
N GLU A 98 -8.78 25.73 17.71
CA GLU A 98 -7.97 26.46 16.71
C GLU A 98 -6.95 27.44 17.30
N GLN A 99 -6.90 27.63 18.62
CA GLN A 99 -6.06 28.63 19.29
C GLN A 99 -5.01 27.99 20.21
N ALA A 100 -4.74 26.69 20.06
CA ALA A 100 -3.68 26.02 20.80
C ALA A 100 -2.35 26.81 20.67
N PRO A 101 -1.74 27.25 21.80
CA PRO A 101 -0.50 28.00 21.78
C PRO A 101 0.61 27.22 21.08
N ALA A 102 1.45 27.88 20.29
CA ALA A 102 2.58 27.23 19.60
C ALA A 102 3.52 26.50 20.57
N LEU A 103 3.66 27.02 21.79
CA LEU A 103 4.40 26.38 22.87
C LEU A 103 3.79 25.04 23.28
N LEU A 104 2.46 24.97 23.42
CA LEU A 104 1.75 23.74 23.81
C LEU A 104 1.97 22.64 22.77
N VAL A 105 1.89 22.99 21.48
CA VAL A 105 2.13 22.01 20.42
C VAL A 105 3.59 21.63 20.30
N THR A 106 4.52 22.57 20.48
CA THR A 106 5.95 22.25 20.56
C THR A 106 6.24 21.25 21.68
N VAL A 107 5.67 21.48 22.87
CA VAL A 107 5.81 20.56 24.01
C VAL A 107 5.20 19.19 23.68
N TRP A 108 4.03 19.16 23.05
CA TRP A 108 3.41 17.91 22.61
C TRP A 108 4.28 17.14 21.60
N ILE A 109 4.85 17.80 20.59
CA ILE A 109 5.78 17.17 19.62
C ILE A 109 6.99 16.59 20.35
N LEU A 110 7.55 17.33 21.33
CA LEU A 110 8.65 16.83 22.15
C LEU A 110 8.22 15.60 22.96
N CYS A 111 7.02 15.59 23.55
CA CYS A 111 6.49 14.42 24.24
C CYS A 111 6.32 13.21 23.31
N VAL A 112 5.85 13.41 22.07
CA VAL A 112 5.79 12.34 21.05
C VAL A 112 7.19 11.78 20.80
N GLY A 113 8.18 12.65 20.57
CA GLY A 113 9.56 12.25 20.31
C GLY A 113 10.20 11.50 21.49
N VAL A 114 10.05 12.03 22.71
CA VAL A 114 10.59 11.41 23.93
C VAL A 114 9.91 10.07 24.22
N SER A 115 8.59 9.97 24.05
CA SER A 115 7.85 8.72 24.24
C SER A 115 8.25 7.68 23.19
N GLY A 116 8.41 8.08 21.92
CA GLY A 116 8.88 7.19 20.86
C GLY A 116 10.32 6.70 21.06
N LEU A 117 11.23 7.58 21.49
CA LEU A 117 12.63 7.22 21.78
C LEU A 117 12.75 6.34 23.02
N SER A 118 12.01 6.64 24.09
CA SER A 118 11.99 5.81 25.30
C SER A 118 11.43 4.43 25.00
N TRP A 119 10.38 4.34 24.20
CA TRP A 119 9.85 3.08 23.70
C TRP A 119 10.89 2.31 22.88
N PHE A 120 11.51 2.97 21.91
CA PHE A 120 12.50 2.36 21.04
C PHE A 120 13.68 1.81 21.85
N ARG A 121 14.16 2.56 22.85
CA ARG A 121 15.22 2.13 23.77
C ARG A 121 14.80 0.94 24.64
N LEU A 122 13.53 0.89 25.05
CA LEU A 122 12.95 -0.20 25.85
C LEU A 122 12.89 -1.50 25.04
N VAL A 123 12.47 -1.43 23.78
CA VAL A 123 12.31 -2.61 22.90
C VAL A 123 13.65 -3.11 22.37
N THR A 124 14.55 -2.20 22.01
CA THR A 124 15.85 -2.58 21.43
C THR A 124 16.90 -2.94 22.48
N GLY A 125 16.68 -2.57 23.75
CA GLY A 125 17.54 -2.97 24.85
C GLY A 125 19.01 -2.60 24.62
N THR A 126 19.92 -3.56 24.83
CA THR A 126 21.36 -3.36 24.61
C THR A 126 21.72 -3.12 23.15
N LEU A 127 20.85 -3.50 22.21
CA LEU A 127 21.04 -3.32 20.77
C LEU A 127 20.56 -1.95 20.29
N TRP A 128 20.18 -1.04 21.18
CA TRP A 128 19.70 0.30 20.84
C TRP A 128 20.61 1.01 19.84
N ALA A 129 21.92 0.99 20.05
CA ALA A 129 22.86 1.70 19.17
C ALA A 129 22.98 1.03 17.79
N CYS A 130 22.85 -0.31 17.71
CA CYS A 130 22.83 -1.02 16.43
C CYS A 130 21.50 -0.75 15.70
N SER A 131 20.38 -0.87 16.42
CA SER A 131 19.03 -0.64 15.90
C SER A 131 18.83 0.81 15.45
N ALA A 132 19.31 1.78 16.22
CA ALA A 132 19.26 3.20 15.87
C ALA A 132 20.07 3.49 14.61
N ARG A 133 21.24 2.86 14.45
CA ARG A 133 22.05 2.97 13.23
C ARG A 133 21.34 2.36 12.02
N LEU A 134 20.76 1.16 12.17
CA LEU A 134 20.01 0.51 11.10
C LEU A 134 18.81 1.36 10.66
N VAL A 135 17.95 1.74 11.62
CA VAL A 135 16.78 2.59 11.36
C VAL A 135 17.21 3.93 10.78
N GLY A 136 18.25 4.56 11.33
CA GLY A 136 18.82 5.81 10.81
C GLY A 136 19.31 5.68 9.38
N ASN A 137 20.00 4.59 9.03
CA ASN A 137 20.47 4.34 7.66
C ASN A 137 19.32 4.12 6.69
N ILE A 138 18.29 3.37 7.09
CA ILE A 138 17.07 3.14 6.28
C ILE A 138 16.35 4.46 6.06
N LEU A 139 16.12 5.24 7.13
CA LEU A 139 15.45 6.54 7.05
C LEU A 139 16.26 7.54 6.23
N LEU A 140 17.59 7.58 6.37
CA LEU A 140 18.45 8.46 5.58
C LEU A 140 18.38 8.08 4.10
N SER A 141 18.53 6.80 3.78
CA SER A 141 18.46 6.30 2.40
C SER A 141 17.09 6.56 1.78
N GLY A 142 16.02 6.31 2.53
CA GLY A 142 14.65 6.61 2.12
C GLY A 142 14.36 8.10 1.99
N SER A 143 14.95 8.94 2.86
CA SER A 143 14.82 10.39 2.79
C SER A 143 15.55 10.96 1.57
N VAL A 144 16.68 10.38 1.18
CA VAL A 144 17.36 10.74 -0.08
C VAL A 144 16.43 10.43 -1.26
N LEU A 145 15.79 9.25 -1.31
CA LEU A 145 14.79 8.96 -2.33
C LEU A 145 13.60 9.91 -2.27
N GLY A 146 13.11 10.24 -1.08
CA GLY A 146 12.02 11.19 -0.89
C GLY A 146 12.38 12.59 -1.40
N LEU A 147 13.60 13.06 -1.11
CA LEU A 147 14.13 14.32 -1.62
C LEU A 147 14.33 14.30 -3.14
N LEU A 148 14.77 13.18 -3.71
CA LEU A 148 14.85 13.01 -5.16
C LEU A 148 13.46 13.00 -5.81
N ALA A 149 12.48 12.33 -5.20
CA ALA A 149 11.09 12.34 -5.65
C ALA A 149 10.47 13.74 -5.54
N TRP A 150 10.73 14.45 -4.45
CA TRP A 150 10.28 15.82 -4.28
C TRP A 150 10.96 16.78 -5.27
N GLY A 151 12.28 16.66 -5.46
CA GLY A 151 13.04 17.46 -6.41
C GLY A 151 12.63 17.21 -7.85
N THR A 152 12.36 15.96 -8.24
CA THR A 152 11.79 15.62 -9.56
C THR A 152 10.35 16.12 -9.70
N GLY A 153 9.55 16.09 -8.62
CA GLY A 153 8.23 16.72 -8.57
C GLY A 153 8.24 18.25 -8.61
N PHE A 154 9.34 18.89 -8.21
CA PHE A 154 9.54 20.34 -8.40
C PHE A 154 9.98 20.63 -9.83
N GLY A 155 10.96 19.89 -10.34
CA GLY A 155 11.43 20.00 -11.73
C GLY A 155 10.34 19.69 -12.76
N SER A 156 9.43 18.76 -12.45
CA SER A 156 8.28 18.46 -13.30
C SER A 156 7.33 19.65 -13.45
N ARG A 157 7.18 20.50 -12.44
CA ARG A 157 6.38 21.75 -12.53
C ARG A 157 7.03 22.78 -13.45
N SER A 158 8.36 22.87 -13.44
CA SER A 158 9.09 23.75 -14.37
C SER A 158 9.00 23.25 -15.81
N LEU A 159 8.98 21.93 -16.02
CA LEU A 159 8.83 21.30 -17.34
C LEU A 159 7.38 21.19 -17.80
N TRP A 160 6.41 21.38 -16.90
CA TRP A 160 4.98 21.20 -17.17
C TRP A 160 4.49 22.04 -18.35
N PRO A 161 4.73 23.37 -18.45
CA PRO A 161 4.20 24.15 -19.57
C PRO A 161 4.64 23.60 -20.92
N TRP A 162 5.89 23.17 -21.01
CA TRP A 162 6.43 22.57 -22.23
C TRP A 162 5.80 21.19 -22.51
N LEU A 163 5.80 20.27 -21.55
CA LEU A 163 5.23 18.92 -21.72
C LEU A 163 3.71 18.92 -21.94
N ALA A 164 2.98 19.83 -21.30
CA ALA A 164 1.55 20.02 -21.54
C ALA A 164 1.31 20.50 -22.96
N SER A 165 2.08 21.49 -23.43
CA SER A 165 1.95 21.97 -24.81
C SER A 165 2.20 20.86 -25.83
N GLU A 166 3.19 20.00 -25.61
CA GLU A 166 3.50 18.89 -26.52
C GLU A 166 2.46 17.76 -26.43
N THR A 167 1.98 17.47 -25.22
CA THR A 167 0.89 16.51 -25.01
C THR A 167 -0.39 16.99 -25.69
N LEU A 168 -0.73 18.28 -25.60
CA LEU A 168 -1.86 18.88 -26.31
C LEU A 168 -1.69 18.77 -27.82
N ARG A 169 -0.53 19.16 -28.35
CA ARG A 169 -0.25 19.07 -29.80
C ARG A 169 -0.37 17.65 -30.33
N LEU A 170 0.23 16.68 -29.65
CA LEU A 170 0.16 15.28 -30.06
C LEU A 170 -1.27 14.74 -29.95
N SER A 171 -1.95 15.00 -28.82
CA SER A 171 -3.30 14.48 -28.59
C SER A 171 -4.31 15.08 -29.57
N SER A 172 -4.25 16.39 -29.83
CA SER A 172 -5.14 17.05 -30.80
C SER A 172 -4.86 16.63 -32.24
N SER A 173 -3.58 16.44 -32.60
CA SER A 173 -3.20 15.96 -33.93
C SER A 173 -3.74 14.55 -34.18
N VAL A 174 -3.68 13.67 -33.19
CA VAL A 174 -4.25 12.31 -33.32
C VAL A 174 -5.78 12.36 -33.33
N LEU A 175 -6.41 13.12 -32.43
CA LEU A 175 -7.88 13.21 -32.37
C LEU A 175 -8.47 13.83 -33.65
N SER A 176 -7.77 14.79 -34.28
CA SER A 176 -8.23 15.43 -35.52
C SER A 176 -8.25 14.50 -36.74
N ILE A 177 -7.56 13.36 -36.66
CA ILE A 177 -7.69 12.28 -37.66
C ILE A 177 -9.10 11.65 -37.60
N PHE A 178 -9.70 11.60 -36.41
CA PHE A 178 -10.95 10.88 -36.16
C PHE A 178 -12.17 11.80 -36.03
N SER A 179 -11.99 13.06 -35.61
CA SER A 179 -13.08 14.03 -35.43
C SER A 179 -12.67 15.43 -35.89
N ARG A 180 -13.63 16.16 -36.47
CA ARG A 180 -13.45 17.58 -36.84
C ARG A 180 -13.77 18.52 -35.68
N GLU A 181 -14.37 18.03 -34.60
CA GLU A 181 -14.81 18.81 -33.44
C GLU A 181 -13.72 18.85 -32.35
N VAL A 182 -12.47 19.01 -32.76
CA VAL A 182 -11.32 19.10 -31.85
C VAL A 182 -10.90 20.56 -31.75
N ALA A 183 -10.90 21.09 -30.53
CA ALA A 183 -10.40 22.43 -30.25
C ALA A 183 -9.37 22.39 -29.11
N VAL A 184 -8.35 23.25 -29.23
CA VAL A 184 -7.29 23.40 -28.23
C VAL A 184 -7.21 24.86 -27.84
N ASP A 185 -7.23 25.11 -26.53
CA ASP A 185 -6.87 26.39 -25.96
C ASP A 185 -5.53 26.23 -25.22
N ALA A 186 -4.49 26.85 -25.77
CA ALA A 186 -3.14 26.74 -25.24
C ALA A 186 -2.94 27.56 -23.96
N ASP A 187 -3.72 28.62 -23.75
CA ASP A 187 -3.57 29.52 -22.60
C ASP A 187 -4.12 28.88 -21.33
N THR A 188 -5.21 28.12 -21.46
CA THR A 188 -5.84 27.38 -20.35
C THR A 188 -5.48 25.90 -20.32
N ALA A 189 -4.59 25.45 -21.22
CA ALA A 189 -4.26 24.03 -21.41
C ALA A 189 -5.49 23.12 -21.58
N MET A 190 -6.52 23.62 -22.26
CA MET A 190 -7.81 22.94 -22.43
C MET A 190 -7.85 22.19 -23.75
N LEU A 191 -8.27 20.92 -23.70
CA LEU A 191 -8.55 20.09 -24.87
C LEU A 191 -10.05 19.80 -24.93
N THR A 192 -10.66 20.05 -26.09
CA THR A 192 -12.09 19.83 -26.34
C THR A 192 -12.28 18.83 -27.46
N LEU A 193 -13.20 17.88 -27.26
CA LEU A 193 -13.69 16.94 -28.27
C LEU A 193 -15.22 16.92 -28.18
N GLY A 194 -15.90 17.53 -29.17
CA GLY A 194 -17.35 17.64 -29.18
C GLY A 194 -17.89 18.37 -27.94
N SER A 195 -18.68 17.69 -27.12
CA SER A 195 -19.24 18.24 -25.88
C SER A 195 -18.34 18.10 -24.65
N PHE A 196 -17.28 17.30 -24.74
CA PHE A 196 -16.40 16.93 -23.64
C PHE A 196 -15.11 17.77 -23.64
N ARG A 197 -14.74 18.27 -22.45
CA ARG A 197 -13.62 19.20 -22.26
C ARG A 197 -12.79 18.80 -21.05
N VAL A 198 -11.47 18.83 -21.18
CA VAL A 198 -10.53 18.46 -20.12
C VAL A 198 -9.39 19.46 -20.07
N GLU A 199 -9.12 19.96 -18.86
CA GLU A 199 -7.95 20.75 -18.54
C GLU A 199 -6.75 19.83 -18.27
N ILE A 200 -5.61 20.05 -18.94
CA ILE A 200 -4.40 19.29 -18.70
C ILE A 200 -3.64 19.87 -17.49
N SER A 201 -3.99 19.35 -16.32
CA SER A 201 -3.28 19.62 -15.06
C SER A 201 -1.84 19.02 -15.05
N PRO A 202 -1.00 19.35 -14.06
CA PRO A 202 0.36 18.80 -13.95
C PRO A 202 0.42 17.27 -14.00
N GLU A 203 -0.52 16.60 -13.35
CA GLU A 203 -0.66 15.14 -13.26
C GLU A 203 -1.08 14.52 -14.61
N CYS A 204 -1.71 15.32 -15.48
CA CYS A 204 -2.17 14.95 -16.83
C CYS A 204 -1.11 15.20 -17.90
N SER A 205 -0.14 16.08 -17.65
CA SER A 205 0.86 16.53 -18.64
C SER A 205 1.93 15.48 -18.97
N GLY A 206 2.04 14.42 -18.17
CA GLY A 206 3.09 13.41 -18.27
C GLY A 206 4.37 13.76 -17.49
N ALA A 207 4.49 14.99 -16.98
CA ALA A 207 5.67 15.43 -16.23
C ALA A 207 5.86 14.66 -14.91
N GLU A 208 4.77 14.43 -14.16
CA GLU A 208 4.81 13.62 -12.93
C GLU A 208 5.22 12.17 -13.22
N GLY A 209 4.60 11.55 -14.23
CA GLY A 209 4.92 10.18 -14.63
C GLY A 209 6.39 10.01 -15.01
N VAL A 210 6.94 10.95 -15.79
CA VAL A 210 8.36 10.99 -16.13
C VAL A 210 9.24 11.09 -14.88
N GLY A 211 8.90 11.99 -13.95
CA GLY A 211 9.62 12.13 -12.68
C GLY A 211 9.64 10.83 -11.87
N LEU A 212 8.49 10.19 -11.69
CA LEU A 212 8.35 8.93 -10.96
C LEU A 212 9.17 7.79 -11.60
N VAL A 213 9.11 7.67 -12.93
CA VAL A 213 9.87 6.64 -13.66
C VAL A 213 11.37 6.88 -13.52
N LEU A 214 11.83 8.13 -13.55
CA LEU A 214 13.24 8.46 -13.37
C LEU A 214 13.73 8.15 -11.96
N VAL A 215 12.97 8.48 -10.91
CA VAL A 215 13.31 8.14 -9.53
C VAL A 215 13.43 6.63 -9.36
N PHE A 216 12.45 5.89 -9.88
CA PHE A 216 12.46 4.42 -9.86
C PHE A 216 13.69 3.86 -10.59
N LEU A 217 13.95 4.32 -11.82
CA LEU A 217 15.07 3.84 -12.63
C LEU A 217 16.42 4.18 -12.01
N CYS A 218 16.61 5.39 -11.48
CA CYS A 218 17.84 5.75 -10.76
C CYS A 218 18.09 4.81 -9.56
N GLY A 219 17.05 4.53 -8.76
CA GLY A 219 17.14 3.57 -7.66
C GLY A 219 17.46 2.15 -8.14
N TYR A 220 16.80 1.70 -9.22
CA TYR A 220 17.02 0.41 -9.85
C TYR A 220 18.45 0.25 -10.39
N LEU A 221 18.92 1.22 -11.19
CA LEU A 221 20.26 1.23 -11.77
C LEU A 221 21.34 1.25 -10.69
N TYR A 222 21.13 2.02 -9.61
CA TYR A 222 22.04 2.05 -8.47
C TYR A 222 22.10 0.69 -7.74
N ARG A 223 20.94 0.07 -7.50
CA ARG A 223 20.83 -1.19 -6.75
C ARG A 223 21.36 -2.40 -7.49
N TYR A 224 21.23 -2.42 -8.81
CA TYR A 224 21.66 -3.52 -9.68
C TYR A 224 22.87 -3.15 -10.55
N ARG A 225 23.67 -2.16 -10.13
CA ARG A 225 24.79 -1.64 -10.91
C ARG A 225 25.85 -2.68 -11.27
N ASP A 226 26.00 -3.68 -10.40
CA ASP A 226 26.98 -4.76 -10.57
C ASP A 226 26.52 -5.82 -11.58
N ASP A 227 25.20 -5.94 -11.80
CA ASP A 227 24.60 -6.86 -12.77
C ASP A 227 24.43 -6.23 -14.17
N LEU A 228 24.52 -4.89 -14.26
CA LEU A 228 24.20 -4.11 -15.45
C LEU A 228 25.47 -3.60 -16.17
N ARG A 229 25.39 -3.46 -17.50
CA ARG A 229 26.47 -2.96 -18.35
C ARG A 229 26.43 -1.44 -18.45
N PHE A 230 27.38 -0.77 -17.81
CA PHE A 230 27.59 0.67 -17.98
C PHE A 230 28.61 0.93 -19.11
N PRO A 231 28.43 1.99 -19.93
CA PRO A 231 27.36 3.00 -19.86
C PRO A 231 26.08 2.61 -20.62
N ALA A 232 26.04 1.47 -21.32
CA ALA A 232 24.94 1.07 -22.20
C ALA A 232 23.55 1.16 -21.55
N VAL A 233 23.43 0.73 -20.29
CA VAL A 233 22.16 0.73 -19.54
C VAL A 233 21.57 2.13 -19.33
N LEU A 234 22.37 3.20 -19.44
CA LEU A 234 21.89 4.58 -19.31
C LEU A 234 20.93 4.97 -20.45
N TRP A 235 20.95 4.26 -21.60
CA TRP A 235 19.96 4.44 -22.67
C TRP A 235 18.53 4.11 -22.25
N LEU A 236 18.34 3.35 -21.18
CA LEU A 236 17.00 3.07 -20.66
C LEU A 236 16.34 4.33 -20.08
N LEU A 237 17.09 5.34 -19.64
CA LEU A 237 16.54 6.59 -19.12
C LEU A 237 15.78 7.37 -20.22
N PRO A 238 16.39 7.78 -21.35
CA PRO A 238 15.67 8.48 -22.41
C PRO A 238 14.55 7.63 -23.03
N VAL A 239 14.75 6.32 -23.18
CA VAL A 239 13.70 5.41 -23.68
C VAL A 239 12.49 5.42 -22.75
N ALA A 240 12.70 5.34 -21.44
CA ALA A 240 11.61 5.35 -20.47
C ALA A 240 10.90 6.71 -20.40
N ILE A 241 11.64 7.83 -20.52
CA ILE A 241 11.05 9.18 -20.60
C ILE A 241 10.09 9.25 -21.79
N VAL A 242 10.55 8.89 -22.99
CA VAL A 242 9.76 8.96 -24.22
C VAL A 242 8.57 8.00 -24.15
N ALA A 243 8.77 6.76 -23.70
CA ALA A 243 7.69 5.79 -23.54
C ALA A 243 6.61 6.28 -22.57
N THR A 244 7.02 6.93 -21.47
CA THR A 244 6.09 7.47 -20.47
C THR A 244 5.29 8.64 -21.02
N TRP A 245 5.94 9.58 -21.72
CA TRP A 245 5.28 10.70 -22.35
C TRP A 245 4.28 10.25 -23.43
N LEU A 246 4.70 9.36 -24.34
CA LEU A 246 3.81 8.81 -25.38
C LEU A 246 2.63 8.04 -24.79
N SER A 247 2.87 7.23 -23.76
CA SER A 247 1.79 6.50 -23.07
C SER A 247 0.82 7.44 -22.38
N ASN A 248 1.31 8.55 -21.82
CA ASN A 248 0.47 9.60 -21.27
C ASN A 248 -0.40 10.27 -22.34
N SER A 249 0.16 10.60 -23.50
CA SER A 249 -0.63 11.17 -24.61
C SER A 249 -1.69 10.18 -25.10
N ALA A 250 -1.35 8.90 -25.25
CA ALA A 250 -2.30 7.85 -25.58
C ALA A 250 -3.43 7.73 -24.54
N ARG A 251 -3.09 7.85 -23.25
CA ARG A 251 -4.06 7.90 -22.15
C ARG A 251 -5.02 9.09 -22.31
N ILE A 252 -4.52 10.29 -22.59
CA ILE A 252 -5.37 11.48 -22.76
C ILE A 252 -6.29 11.33 -23.98
N ILE A 253 -5.78 10.84 -25.11
CA ILE A 253 -6.58 10.57 -26.32
C ILE A 253 -7.73 9.59 -25.99
N ALA A 254 -7.42 8.48 -25.31
CA ALA A 254 -8.43 7.50 -24.91
C ALA A 254 -9.43 8.08 -23.90
N LEU A 255 -8.98 8.91 -22.96
CA LEU A 255 -9.82 9.59 -21.99
C LEU A 255 -10.82 10.53 -22.69
N MET A 256 -10.36 11.35 -23.65
CA MET A 256 -11.23 12.24 -24.42
C MET A 256 -12.29 11.45 -25.20
N TYR A 257 -11.88 10.37 -25.86
CA TYR A 257 -12.80 9.53 -26.62
C TYR A 257 -13.86 8.88 -25.72
N LEU A 258 -13.45 8.30 -24.58
CA LEU A 258 -14.36 7.70 -23.60
C LEU A 258 -15.31 8.72 -22.99
N GLY A 259 -14.82 9.93 -22.67
CA GLY A 259 -15.62 10.98 -22.05
C GLY A 259 -16.70 11.53 -22.97
N GLU A 260 -16.42 11.62 -24.27
CA GLU A 260 -17.40 12.08 -25.26
C GLU A 260 -18.39 10.98 -25.68
N HIS A 261 -17.92 9.75 -25.94
CA HIS A 261 -18.74 8.73 -26.61
C HIS A 261 -19.30 7.65 -25.68
N VAL A 262 -18.75 7.48 -24.47
CA VAL A 262 -19.11 6.36 -23.59
C VAL A 262 -19.68 6.85 -22.26
N SER A 263 -18.86 7.51 -21.44
CA SER A 263 -19.27 8.01 -20.13
C SER A 263 -18.25 9.01 -19.60
N ARG A 264 -18.74 10.19 -19.24
CA ARG A 264 -17.95 11.24 -18.58
C ARG A 264 -17.42 10.78 -17.22
N ASP A 265 -18.25 10.06 -16.45
CA ASP A 265 -17.88 9.57 -15.11
C ASP A 265 -16.78 8.50 -15.19
N MET A 266 -16.88 7.57 -16.15
CA MET A 266 -15.84 6.57 -16.36
C MET A 266 -14.51 7.21 -16.77
N ALA A 267 -14.57 8.21 -17.67
CA ALA A 267 -13.39 8.91 -18.16
C ALA A 267 -12.67 9.69 -17.06
N LEU A 268 -13.40 10.53 -16.29
CA LEU A 268 -12.85 11.39 -15.25
C LEU A 268 -12.56 10.66 -13.94
N GLY A 269 -13.32 9.61 -13.63
CA GLY A 269 -13.15 8.79 -12.44
C GLY A 269 -12.15 7.65 -12.64
N GLY A 270 -12.68 6.48 -13.01
CA GLY A 270 -11.93 5.22 -13.05
C GLY A 270 -10.76 5.25 -14.02
N PHE A 271 -11.00 5.66 -15.27
CA PHE A 271 -9.97 5.65 -16.31
C PHE A 271 -8.82 6.60 -16.01
N HIS A 272 -9.11 7.87 -15.67
CA HIS A 272 -8.10 8.91 -15.44
C HIS A 272 -7.01 8.47 -14.45
N SER A 273 -7.42 8.00 -13.27
CA SER A 273 -6.50 7.60 -12.22
C SER A 273 -5.85 6.23 -12.49
N LYS A 274 -6.65 5.21 -12.84
CA LYS A 274 -6.19 3.82 -12.92
C LYS A 274 -5.31 3.55 -14.14
N ALA A 275 -5.60 4.19 -15.28
CA ALA A 275 -4.82 4.01 -16.50
C ALA A 275 -3.38 4.52 -16.33
N GLY A 276 -3.21 5.65 -15.63
CA GLY A 276 -1.88 6.20 -15.34
C GLY A 276 -1.00 5.21 -14.57
N TRP A 277 -1.52 4.65 -13.47
CA TRP A 277 -0.80 3.67 -12.66
C TRP A 277 -0.50 2.37 -13.41
N LEU A 278 -1.44 1.88 -14.23
CA LEU A 278 -1.23 0.69 -15.04
C LEU A 278 -0.11 0.90 -16.06
N LEU A 279 -0.15 2.01 -16.81
CA LEU A 279 0.88 2.35 -17.80
C LEU A 279 2.24 2.56 -17.13
N PHE A 280 2.29 3.24 -16.00
CA PHE A 280 3.51 3.39 -15.20
C PHE A 280 4.11 2.03 -14.82
N CYS A 281 3.31 1.13 -14.24
CA CYS A 281 3.77 -0.20 -13.85
C CYS A 281 4.24 -1.02 -15.06
N LEU A 282 3.52 -0.97 -16.19
CA LEU A 282 3.89 -1.67 -17.41
C LEU A 282 5.23 -1.18 -17.96
N ILE A 283 5.45 0.14 -17.99
CA ILE A 283 6.72 0.73 -18.44
C ILE A 283 7.84 0.37 -17.47
N ALA A 284 7.64 0.55 -16.17
CA ALA A 284 8.66 0.24 -15.16
C ALA A 284 9.07 -1.24 -15.21
N LEU A 285 8.11 -2.16 -15.22
CA LEU A 285 8.37 -3.59 -15.33
C LEU A 285 8.94 -3.98 -16.69
N GLY A 286 8.48 -3.36 -17.78
CA GLY A 286 8.99 -3.58 -19.13
C GLY A 286 10.46 -3.17 -19.26
N VAL A 287 10.84 -2.02 -18.70
CA VAL A 287 12.23 -1.56 -18.66
C VAL A 287 13.11 -2.50 -17.81
N VAL A 288 12.61 -2.96 -16.66
CA VAL A 288 13.33 -3.96 -15.83
C VAL A 288 13.46 -5.31 -16.54
N ALA A 289 12.44 -5.75 -17.27
CA ALA A 289 12.51 -6.96 -18.06
C ALA A 289 13.54 -6.82 -19.19
N LEU A 290 13.49 -5.70 -19.92
CA LEU A 290 14.40 -5.39 -21.01
C LEU A 290 15.86 -5.30 -20.52
N SER A 291 16.11 -4.65 -19.38
CA SER A 291 17.45 -4.52 -18.82
C SER A 291 18.06 -5.85 -18.42
N ARG A 292 17.25 -6.81 -17.96
CA ARG A 292 17.72 -8.13 -17.49
C ARG A 292 17.77 -9.20 -18.57
N GLN A 293 16.91 -9.11 -19.57
CA GLN A 293 16.80 -10.13 -20.62
C GLN A 293 17.66 -9.80 -21.85
N SER A 294 18.05 -8.53 -22.03
CA SER A 294 18.92 -8.12 -23.13
C SER A 294 20.39 -8.31 -22.78
N SER A 295 21.13 -8.99 -23.65
CA SER A 295 22.60 -9.11 -23.57
C SER A 295 23.33 -7.77 -23.75
N PHE A 296 22.64 -6.75 -24.30
CA PHE A 296 23.16 -5.40 -24.42
C PHE A 296 23.21 -4.67 -23.07
N PHE A 297 22.25 -4.92 -22.19
CA PHE A 297 22.11 -4.23 -20.90
C PHE A 297 22.58 -5.06 -19.70
N ALA A 298 22.42 -6.39 -19.72
CA ALA A 298 22.82 -7.26 -18.61
C ALA A 298 24.24 -7.80 -18.80
N ARG A 299 25.04 -7.84 -17.73
CA ARG A 299 26.36 -8.52 -17.74
C ARG A 299 26.19 -10.03 -17.89
N SER A 300 25.16 -10.56 -17.25
CA SER A 300 24.82 -11.99 -17.22
C SER A 300 23.32 -12.13 -17.48
N THR A 301 22.93 -12.87 -18.52
CA THR A 301 21.51 -13.23 -18.72
C THR A 301 21.12 -14.30 -17.69
N PRO A 302 20.03 -14.12 -16.92
CA PRO A 302 19.58 -15.13 -15.97
C PRO A 302 19.33 -16.47 -16.67
N SER A 303 19.72 -17.58 -16.03
CA SER A 303 19.32 -18.91 -16.49
C SER A 303 17.80 -19.02 -16.51
N LYS A 304 17.22 -19.40 -17.66
CA LYS A 304 15.76 -19.56 -17.83
C LYS A 304 15.15 -20.67 -16.95
N ASN A 305 15.97 -21.53 -16.36
CA ASN A 305 15.52 -22.75 -15.68
C ASN A 305 15.43 -22.66 -14.14
N VAL A 306 15.62 -21.48 -13.55
CA VAL A 306 15.45 -21.34 -12.09
C VAL A 306 13.96 -21.17 -11.78
N GLU A 307 13.38 -22.21 -11.18
CA GLU A 307 11.99 -22.18 -10.72
C GLU A 307 11.83 -21.08 -9.66
N ASN A 308 10.90 -20.15 -9.88
CA ASN A 308 10.74 -18.99 -8.99
C ASN A 308 9.94 -19.37 -7.74
N ALA A 309 10.65 -19.70 -6.66
CA ALA A 309 10.07 -20.08 -5.38
C ALA A 309 9.10 -19.02 -4.80
N THR A 310 9.26 -17.74 -5.15
CA THR A 310 8.40 -16.64 -4.68
C THR A 310 7.06 -16.59 -5.40
N ALA A 311 7.01 -17.02 -6.67
CA ALA A 311 5.83 -16.84 -7.52
C ALA A 311 4.54 -17.47 -6.95
N PRO A 312 4.55 -18.71 -6.41
CA PRO A 312 3.37 -19.31 -5.80
C PRO A 312 2.74 -18.47 -4.67
N TYR A 313 3.55 -17.73 -3.93
CA TYR A 313 3.11 -16.97 -2.75
C TYR A 313 2.61 -15.56 -3.08
N LEU A 314 3.10 -14.94 -4.16
CA LEU A 314 2.77 -13.54 -4.50
C LEU A 314 1.89 -13.39 -5.74
N VAL A 315 2.02 -14.27 -6.73
CA VAL A 315 1.27 -14.14 -7.99
C VAL A 315 -0.25 -14.12 -7.76
N PRO A 316 -0.85 -14.92 -6.86
CA PRO A 316 -2.29 -14.82 -6.59
C PRO A 316 -2.73 -13.44 -6.10
N LEU A 317 -1.97 -12.83 -5.17
CA LEU A 317 -2.26 -11.47 -4.70
C LEU A 317 -2.08 -10.44 -5.83
N PHE A 318 -0.99 -10.53 -6.60
CA PHE A 318 -0.79 -9.64 -7.74
C PHE A 318 -1.87 -9.79 -8.81
N ALA A 319 -2.37 -10.99 -9.07
CA ALA A 319 -3.45 -11.23 -10.02
C ALA A 319 -4.72 -10.48 -9.60
N VAL A 320 -5.06 -10.50 -8.30
CA VAL A 320 -6.17 -9.70 -7.75
C VAL A 320 -5.93 -8.21 -7.92
N LEU A 321 -4.74 -7.72 -7.55
CA LEU A 321 -4.41 -6.30 -7.64
C LEU A 321 -4.45 -5.80 -9.08
N VAL A 322 -3.82 -6.50 -10.03
CA VAL A 322 -3.83 -6.14 -11.44
C VAL A 322 -5.25 -6.18 -12.00
N THR A 323 -6.01 -7.24 -11.70
CA THR A 323 -7.41 -7.34 -12.14
C THR A 323 -8.24 -6.19 -11.59
N ALA A 324 -8.08 -5.83 -10.31
CA ALA A 324 -8.78 -4.71 -9.70
C ALA A 324 -8.47 -3.37 -10.36
N GLN A 325 -7.21 -3.12 -10.74
CA GLN A 325 -6.84 -1.90 -11.46
C GLN A 325 -7.42 -1.88 -12.87
N VAL A 326 -7.43 -3.03 -13.57
CA VAL A 326 -7.99 -3.15 -14.93
C VAL A 326 -9.50 -3.01 -14.91
N THR A 327 -10.21 -3.71 -14.03
CA THR A 327 -11.67 -3.57 -13.91
C THR A 327 -12.08 -2.18 -13.44
N GLY A 328 -11.25 -1.56 -12.59
CA GLY A 328 -11.42 -0.19 -12.12
C GLY A 328 -11.35 0.88 -13.21
N LEU A 329 -10.80 0.57 -14.40
CA LEU A 329 -10.88 1.46 -15.57
C LEU A 329 -12.33 1.66 -16.03
N PHE A 330 -13.19 0.67 -15.79
CA PHE A 330 -14.54 0.58 -16.34
C PHE A 330 -15.64 0.67 -15.27
N SER A 331 -15.26 0.86 -14.00
CA SER A 331 -16.21 0.93 -12.88
C SER A 331 -15.97 2.17 -12.02
N THR A 332 -17.02 2.90 -11.69
CA THR A 332 -17.00 4.06 -10.78
C THR A 332 -17.95 3.81 -9.62
N GLY A 333 -17.46 3.93 -8.38
CA GLY A 333 -18.26 3.62 -7.18
C GLY A 333 -18.42 2.12 -6.99
N PHE A 334 -19.54 1.55 -7.45
CA PHE A 334 -19.85 0.13 -7.27
C PHE A 334 -19.03 -0.78 -8.19
N ASP A 335 -18.30 -1.72 -7.59
CA ASP A 335 -17.45 -2.68 -8.29
C ASP A 335 -18.24 -3.89 -8.80
N ALA A 336 -19.04 -3.67 -9.85
CA ALA A 336 -19.83 -4.72 -10.48
C ALA A 336 -18.96 -5.88 -11.04
N LEU A 337 -17.71 -5.59 -11.39
CA LEU A 337 -16.74 -6.53 -11.95
C LEU A 337 -15.91 -7.28 -10.89
N TYR A 338 -16.23 -7.13 -9.60
CA TYR A 338 -15.58 -7.87 -8.51
C TYR A 338 -15.43 -9.38 -8.75
N PRO A 339 -16.41 -10.10 -9.34
CA PRO A 339 -16.27 -11.55 -9.60
C PRO A 339 -15.04 -11.91 -10.46
N LEU A 340 -14.59 -11.01 -11.35
CA LEU A 340 -13.39 -11.25 -12.16
C LEU A 340 -12.12 -11.32 -11.30
N ARG A 341 -12.06 -10.55 -10.20
CA ARG A 341 -10.93 -10.57 -9.26
C ARG A 341 -10.84 -11.91 -8.56
N VAL A 342 -11.99 -12.46 -8.14
CA VAL A 342 -12.09 -13.80 -7.54
C VAL A 342 -11.66 -14.86 -8.55
N GLY A 343 -12.15 -14.77 -9.79
CA GLY A 343 -11.75 -15.66 -10.87
C GLY A 343 -10.24 -15.65 -11.14
N ALA A 344 -9.64 -14.46 -11.21
CA ALA A 344 -8.19 -14.29 -11.42
C ALA A 344 -7.36 -14.92 -10.29
N ALA A 345 -7.79 -14.72 -9.03
CA ALA A 345 -7.13 -15.34 -7.88
C ALA A 345 -7.22 -16.86 -7.91
N LEU A 346 -8.42 -17.41 -8.16
CA LEU A 346 -8.64 -18.85 -8.25
C LEU A 346 -7.84 -19.47 -9.40
N ALA A 347 -7.77 -18.80 -10.55
CA ALA A 347 -6.95 -19.23 -11.68
C ALA A 347 -5.46 -19.24 -11.30
N ALA A 348 -4.96 -18.20 -10.64
CA ALA A 348 -3.57 -18.14 -10.19
C ALA A 348 -3.25 -19.24 -9.16
N LEU A 349 -4.12 -19.44 -8.16
CA LEU A 349 -4.00 -20.52 -7.18
C LEU A 349 -4.03 -21.91 -7.85
N TRP A 350 -4.90 -22.09 -8.84
CA TRP A 350 -4.98 -23.34 -9.60
C TRP A 350 -3.69 -23.62 -10.36
N VAL A 351 -3.10 -22.64 -11.03
CA VAL A 351 -1.81 -22.78 -11.74
C VAL A 351 -0.72 -23.27 -10.79
N TYR A 352 -0.63 -22.70 -9.59
CA TYR A 352 0.38 -23.05 -8.59
C TYR A 352 -0.03 -24.16 -7.61
N ARG A 353 -1.16 -24.85 -7.82
CA ARG A 353 -1.70 -25.85 -6.87
C ARG A 353 -0.74 -26.98 -6.51
N LYS A 354 0.17 -27.35 -7.41
CA LYS A 354 1.17 -28.40 -7.18
C LYS A 354 2.31 -27.95 -6.26
N HIS A 355 2.65 -26.67 -6.29
CA HIS A 355 3.67 -26.04 -5.45
C HIS A 355 3.10 -25.59 -4.11
N LEU A 356 1.87 -25.08 -4.13
CA LEU A 356 1.09 -24.70 -2.96
C LEU A 356 0.45 -25.91 -2.30
N ARG A 357 1.21 -27.00 -2.03
CA ARG A 357 0.75 -28.07 -1.13
C ARG A 357 0.65 -27.53 0.31
N VAL A 358 -0.16 -26.50 0.50
CA VAL A 358 -0.66 -26.06 1.79
C VAL A 358 -1.50 -27.24 2.25
N GLU A 359 -1.02 -27.95 3.25
CA GLU A 359 -1.81 -28.96 3.94
C GLU A 359 -3.01 -28.22 4.56
N LEU A 360 -4.14 -28.23 3.84
CA LEU A 360 -5.44 -27.79 4.32
C LEU A 360 -5.87 -28.80 5.41
N SER A 361 -5.27 -28.67 6.58
CA SER A 361 -5.64 -29.43 7.76
C SER A 361 -6.88 -28.83 8.41
N THR A 362 -7.59 -29.64 9.18
CA THR A 362 -8.70 -29.17 10.01
C THR A 362 -8.27 -27.97 10.86
N PRO A 363 -9.02 -26.85 10.83
CA PRO A 363 -8.71 -25.67 11.63
C PRO A 363 -8.53 -26.02 13.11
N SER A 364 -7.49 -25.49 13.74
CA SER A 364 -7.37 -25.60 15.19
C SER A 364 -8.50 -24.83 15.91
N VAL A 365 -8.90 -25.28 17.10
CA VAL A 365 -9.83 -24.52 17.95
C VAL A 365 -9.27 -23.12 18.24
N VAL A 366 -7.95 -23.00 18.42
CA VAL A 366 -7.26 -21.72 18.61
C VAL A 366 -7.47 -20.79 17.40
N SER A 367 -7.39 -21.32 16.18
CA SER A 367 -7.68 -20.54 14.96
C SER A 367 -9.09 -19.98 14.96
N ILE A 368 -10.09 -20.78 15.32
CA ILE A 368 -11.49 -20.36 15.37
C ILE A 368 -11.70 -19.27 16.44
N VAL A 369 -11.18 -19.49 17.65
CA VAL A 369 -11.29 -18.52 18.76
C VAL A 369 -10.61 -17.21 18.41
N VAL A 370 -9.37 -17.25 17.88
CA VAL A 370 -8.66 -16.04 17.48
C VAL A 370 -9.39 -15.33 16.33
N GLY A 371 -9.91 -16.07 15.35
CA GLY A 371 -10.71 -15.50 14.27
C GLY A 371 -11.95 -14.74 14.78
N ALA A 372 -12.64 -15.31 15.77
CA ALA A 372 -13.79 -14.67 16.43
C ALA A 372 -13.39 -13.45 17.27
N LEU A 373 -12.26 -13.49 17.97
CA LEU A 373 -11.74 -12.34 18.71
C LEU A 373 -11.34 -11.20 17.77
N VAL A 374 -10.69 -11.50 16.65
CA VAL A 374 -10.34 -10.50 15.63
C VAL A 374 -11.61 -9.90 15.03
N PHE A 375 -12.64 -10.69 14.77
CA PHE A 375 -13.95 -10.19 14.34
C PHE A 375 -14.56 -9.19 15.35
N ALA A 376 -14.57 -9.54 16.64
CA ALA A 376 -15.10 -8.64 17.67
C ALA A 376 -14.29 -7.34 17.77
N LEU A 377 -12.96 -7.43 17.70
CA LEU A 377 -12.07 -6.26 17.67
C LEU A 377 -12.28 -5.42 16.42
N TRP A 378 -12.51 -6.04 15.25
CA TRP A 378 -12.80 -5.33 14.01
C TRP A 378 -14.08 -4.50 14.12
N LEU A 379 -15.16 -5.10 14.63
CA LEU A 379 -16.43 -4.38 14.84
C LEU A 379 -16.34 -3.23 15.85
N TRP A 380 -15.35 -3.28 16.74
CA TRP A 380 -15.10 -2.25 17.73
C TRP A 380 -14.18 -1.14 17.23
N LEU A 381 -13.14 -1.49 16.47
CA LEU A 381 -12.12 -0.55 15.99
C LEU A 381 -12.50 0.16 14.69
N VAL A 382 -13.34 -0.46 13.86
CA VAL A 382 -13.68 0.08 12.54
C VAL A 382 -15.01 0.84 12.62
N PRO A 383 -15.01 2.16 12.30
CA PRO A 383 -16.23 2.95 12.26
C PRO A 383 -17.24 2.38 11.26
N ARG A 384 -18.53 2.59 11.56
CA ARG A 384 -19.63 2.21 10.65
C ARG A 384 -19.73 3.19 9.49
N ASP A 385 -19.98 2.67 8.31
CA ASP A 385 -20.17 3.44 7.09
C ASP A 385 -21.63 3.32 6.61
N ALA A 386 -22.51 4.08 7.27
CA ALA A 386 -23.94 4.05 6.95
C ALA A 386 -24.23 4.60 5.53
N GLU A 387 -23.41 5.52 5.02
CA GLU A 387 -23.57 6.06 3.68
C GLU A 387 -23.16 5.03 2.62
N GLY A 388 -21.99 4.41 2.78
CA GLY A 388 -21.55 3.32 1.90
C GLY A 388 -22.48 2.12 1.93
N GLY A 389 -23.03 1.78 3.10
CA GLY A 389 -24.02 0.72 3.25
C GLY A 389 -25.31 0.99 2.46
N ARG A 390 -25.90 2.19 2.59
CA ARG A 390 -27.08 2.58 1.81
C ARG A 390 -26.82 2.58 0.31
N TYR A 391 -25.66 3.09 -0.11
CA TYR A 391 -25.27 3.07 -1.53
C TYR A 391 -25.15 1.64 -2.05
N LEU A 392 -24.53 0.73 -1.28
CA LEU A 392 -24.41 -0.68 -1.66
C LEU A 392 -25.77 -1.35 -1.78
N GLU A 393 -26.67 -1.13 -0.82
CA GLU A 393 -28.04 -1.65 -0.87
C GLU A 393 -28.79 -1.17 -2.12
N GLU A 394 -28.71 0.13 -2.43
CA GLU A 394 -29.34 0.73 -3.61
C GLU A 394 -28.83 0.05 -4.89
N GLN A 395 -27.51 -0.08 -5.05
CA GLN A 395 -26.91 -0.71 -6.22
C GLN A 395 -27.30 -2.19 -6.35
N LEU A 396 -27.29 -2.94 -5.24
CA LEU A 396 -27.73 -4.34 -5.25
C LEU A 396 -29.21 -4.48 -5.57
N SER A 397 -30.05 -3.55 -5.11
CA SER A 397 -31.50 -3.56 -5.38
C SER A 397 -31.82 -3.29 -6.85
N ALA A 398 -30.98 -2.51 -7.53
CA ALA A 398 -31.10 -2.22 -8.96
C ALA A 398 -30.66 -3.39 -9.87
N MET A 399 -29.92 -4.37 -9.34
CA MET A 399 -29.50 -5.55 -10.09
C MET A 399 -30.64 -6.56 -10.28
N SER A 400 -30.56 -7.33 -11.37
CA SER A 400 -31.41 -8.51 -11.53
C SER A 400 -31.17 -9.51 -10.39
N ARG A 401 -32.20 -10.27 -9.98
CA ARG A 401 -32.08 -11.27 -8.91
C ARG A 401 -30.90 -12.24 -9.10
N PRO A 402 -30.65 -12.81 -10.30
CA PRO A 402 -29.50 -13.66 -10.53
C PRO A 402 -28.18 -12.88 -10.45
N GLY A 403 -28.12 -11.65 -10.97
CA GLY A 403 -26.93 -10.80 -10.92
C GLY A 403 -26.53 -10.46 -9.48
N ARG A 404 -27.51 -10.06 -8.65
CA ARG A 404 -27.31 -9.81 -7.23
C ARG A 404 -26.82 -11.05 -6.49
N ALA A 405 -27.46 -12.20 -6.69
CA ALA A 405 -27.05 -13.45 -6.06
C ALA A 405 -25.63 -13.86 -6.46
N GLY A 406 -25.29 -13.74 -7.75
CA GLY A 406 -23.95 -14.03 -8.26
C GLY A 406 -22.88 -13.10 -7.69
N TRP A 407 -23.17 -11.79 -7.60
CA TRP A 407 -22.25 -10.81 -7.02
C TRP A 407 -22.02 -11.06 -5.52
N ILE A 408 -23.09 -11.29 -4.75
CA ILE A 408 -23.00 -11.62 -3.32
C ILE A 408 -22.21 -12.91 -3.12
N LEU A 409 -22.50 -13.96 -3.89
CA LEU A 409 -21.75 -15.22 -3.82
C LEU A 409 -20.27 -15.00 -4.10
N ALA A 410 -19.93 -14.24 -5.14
CA ALA A 410 -18.55 -13.90 -5.44
C ALA A 410 -17.89 -13.10 -4.32
N ARG A 411 -18.60 -12.15 -3.68
CA ARG A 411 -18.07 -11.41 -2.52
C ARG A 411 -17.82 -12.31 -1.32
N VAL A 412 -18.74 -13.22 -1.00
CA VAL A 412 -18.56 -14.19 0.09
C VAL A 412 -17.40 -15.15 -0.21
N VAL A 413 -17.33 -15.73 -1.39
CA VAL A 413 -16.22 -16.62 -1.80
C VAL A 413 -14.89 -15.87 -1.81
N GLY A 414 -14.90 -14.63 -2.29
CA GLY A 414 -13.75 -13.73 -2.28
C GLY A 414 -13.26 -13.49 -0.86
N ALA A 415 -14.14 -13.00 0.03
CA ALA A 415 -13.80 -12.62 1.39
C ALA A 415 -13.46 -13.80 2.30
N VAL A 416 -14.14 -14.93 2.17
CA VAL A 416 -13.99 -16.06 3.10
C VAL A 416 -12.91 -17.06 2.65
N LEU A 417 -12.75 -17.26 1.35
CA LEU A 417 -11.84 -18.30 0.83
C LEU A 417 -10.62 -17.69 0.16
N THR A 418 -10.85 -16.77 -0.77
CA THR A 418 -9.80 -16.30 -1.68
C THR A 418 -8.85 -15.34 -0.99
N VAL A 419 -9.37 -14.26 -0.39
CA VAL A 419 -8.60 -13.20 0.27
C VAL A 419 -7.74 -13.76 1.42
N PRO A 420 -8.29 -14.55 2.38
CA PRO A 420 -7.49 -15.13 3.45
C PRO A 420 -6.35 -15.99 2.91
N LEU A 421 -6.62 -16.81 1.89
CA LEU A 421 -5.59 -17.67 1.33
C LEU A 421 -4.47 -16.88 0.65
N ILE A 422 -4.80 -15.94 -0.24
CA ILE A 422 -3.78 -15.17 -0.99
C ILE A 422 -3.00 -14.22 -0.09
N GLU A 423 -3.66 -13.62 0.91
CA GLU A 423 -2.99 -12.70 1.82
C GLU A 423 -2.09 -13.46 2.79
N GLU A 424 -2.56 -14.54 3.41
CA GLU A 424 -1.68 -15.33 4.28
C GLU A 424 -0.51 -15.93 3.51
N LEU A 425 -0.68 -16.34 2.25
CA LEU A 425 0.43 -16.73 1.38
C LEU A 425 1.44 -15.60 1.18
N ALA A 426 0.99 -14.38 0.88
CA ALA A 426 1.88 -13.26 0.63
C ALA A 426 2.59 -12.76 1.90
N PHE A 427 1.86 -12.60 2.99
CA PHE A 427 2.37 -11.99 4.22
C PHE A 427 3.11 -13.00 5.09
N ARG A 428 2.48 -14.13 5.45
CA ARG A 428 3.04 -15.11 6.39
C ARG A 428 3.82 -16.20 5.65
N GLY A 429 3.33 -16.57 4.47
CA GLY A 429 3.97 -17.50 3.56
C GLY A 429 5.25 -16.94 2.94
N TYR A 430 5.30 -15.66 2.59
CA TYR A 430 6.48 -15.08 1.96
C TYR A 430 7.13 -13.96 2.79
N LEU A 431 6.46 -12.83 3.00
CA LEU A 431 7.10 -11.62 3.53
C LEU A 431 7.78 -11.86 4.88
N GLY A 432 7.08 -12.45 5.86
CA GLY A 432 7.65 -12.73 7.17
C GLY A 432 8.89 -13.61 7.09
N ARG A 433 8.84 -14.70 6.32
CA ARG A 433 10.00 -15.57 6.13
C ARG A 433 11.13 -14.88 5.37
N ARG A 434 10.81 -14.04 4.38
CA ARG A 434 11.77 -13.31 3.55
C ARG A 434 12.51 -12.21 4.30
N LEU A 435 11.88 -11.63 5.32
CA LEU A 435 12.51 -10.69 6.25
C LEU A 435 13.52 -11.39 7.17
N MET A 436 13.37 -12.70 7.41
CA MET A 436 14.33 -13.48 8.20
C MET A 436 15.48 -14.03 7.35
N ASP A 437 15.20 -14.50 6.13
CA ASP A 437 16.23 -15.02 5.22
C ASP A 437 15.93 -14.73 3.74
N VAL A 438 16.98 -14.60 2.94
CA VAL A 438 16.90 -14.49 1.47
C VAL A 438 16.35 -15.77 0.88
N ASP A 439 16.82 -16.93 1.37
CA ASP A 439 16.17 -18.20 1.09
C ASP A 439 15.05 -18.45 2.09
N PHE A 440 13.94 -17.72 1.91
CA PHE A 440 12.78 -17.80 2.78
C PHE A 440 12.16 -19.21 2.85
N SER A 441 12.43 -20.07 1.87
CA SER A 441 11.91 -21.43 1.80
C SER A 441 12.53 -22.34 2.88
N SER A 442 13.78 -22.06 3.26
CA SER A 442 14.49 -22.71 4.35
C SER A 442 13.96 -22.34 5.75
N VAL A 443 13.19 -21.26 5.85
CA VAL A 443 12.65 -20.77 7.11
C VAL A 443 11.35 -21.52 7.45
N GLY A 444 11.37 -22.29 8.54
CA GLY A 444 10.17 -22.96 9.05
C GLY A 444 9.16 -21.96 9.63
N TYR A 445 7.87 -22.27 9.52
CA TYR A 445 6.77 -21.40 9.99
C TYR A 445 6.74 -21.12 11.50
N ARG A 446 7.39 -21.97 12.31
CA ARG A 446 7.53 -21.76 13.77
C ARG A 446 8.72 -20.89 14.14
N ARG A 447 9.62 -20.61 13.19
CA ARG A 447 10.78 -19.75 13.46
C ARG A 447 10.25 -18.36 13.77
N PHE A 448 10.54 -17.90 14.98
CA PHE A 448 10.11 -16.60 15.43
C PHE A 448 11.24 -15.58 15.28
N GLY A 449 10.88 -14.40 14.77
CA GLY A 449 11.77 -13.25 14.68
C GLY A 449 10.95 -12.00 14.94
N TRP A 450 11.30 -11.25 16.00
CA TRP A 450 10.46 -10.16 16.50
C TRP A 450 10.24 -9.07 15.44
N LEU A 451 11.32 -8.68 14.76
CA LEU A 451 11.27 -7.66 13.71
C LEU A 451 10.41 -8.12 12.53
N SER A 452 10.62 -9.34 12.03
CA SER A 452 9.79 -9.92 10.96
C SER A 452 8.31 -9.93 11.35
N PHE A 453 7.99 -10.39 12.57
CA PHE A 453 6.62 -10.50 13.07
C PHE A 453 5.93 -9.13 13.11
N VAL A 454 6.57 -8.15 13.74
CA VAL A 454 6.03 -6.79 13.88
C VAL A 454 5.93 -6.09 12.53
N THR A 455 6.97 -6.16 11.70
CA THR A 455 6.97 -5.55 10.37
C THR A 455 5.87 -6.15 9.49
N THR A 456 5.73 -7.47 9.47
CA THR A 456 4.69 -8.12 8.66
C THR A 456 3.28 -7.74 9.13
N ALA A 457 3.06 -7.65 10.45
CA ALA A 457 1.77 -7.21 10.99
C ALA A 457 1.45 -5.74 10.64
N ILE A 458 2.43 -4.84 10.75
CA ILE A 458 2.24 -3.42 10.38
C ILE A 458 1.99 -3.28 8.89
N VAL A 459 2.76 -3.95 8.03
CA VAL A 459 2.56 -3.90 6.57
C VAL A 459 1.20 -4.48 6.20
N PHE A 460 0.77 -5.58 6.83
CA PHE A 460 -0.57 -6.11 6.69
C PHE A 460 -1.64 -5.08 7.11
N GLY A 461 -1.43 -4.35 8.20
CA GLY A 461 -2.31 -3.26 8.60
C GLY A 461 -2.38 -2.13 7.59
N VAL A 462 -1.23 -1.58 7.19
CA VAL A 462 -1.12 -0.43 6.28
C VAL A 462 -1.82 -0.64 4.93
N VAL A 463 -1.88 -1.87 4.42
CA VAL A 463 -2.59 -2.14 3.16
C VAL A 463 -4.11 -2.10 3.30
N HIS A 464 -4.63 -2.09 4.52
CA HIS A 464 -6.06 -1.93 4.82
C HIS A 464 -6.39 -0.47 5.14
N GLN A 465 -7.61 -0.04 4.79
CA GLN A 465 -8.12 1.30 5.15
C GLN A 465 -8.10 1.51 6.68
N ALA A 466 -8.56 0.50 7.43
CA ALA A 466 -8.50 0.48 8.88
C ALA A 466 -7.16 -0.08 9.37
N TRP A 467 -6.08 0.69 9.19
CA TRP A 467 -4.72 0.19 9.38
C TRP A 467 -4.43 -0.38 10.78
N LEU A 468 -5.03 0.19 11.83
CA LEU A 468 -4.91 -0.31 13.20
C LEU A 468 -5.59 -1.68 13.35
N ALA A 469 -6.85 -1.80 12.91
CA ALA A 469 -7.60 -3.05 12.96
C ALA A 469 -6.88 -4.14 12.14
N GLY A 470 -6.40 -3.78 10.95
CA GLY A 470 -5.57 -4.64 10.12
C GLY A 470 -4.28 -5.07 10.84
N THR A 471 -3.58 -4.17 11.53
CA THR A 471 -2.35 -4.52 12.27
C THR A 471 -2.64 -5.52 13.40
N VAL A 472 -3.74 -5.34 14.13
CA VAL A 472 -4.16 -6.24 15.22
C VAL A 472 -4.57 -7.62 14.67
N ALA A 473 -5.34 -7.67 13.58
CA ALA A 473 -5.61 -8.91 12.85
C ALA A 473 -4.29 -9.57 12.38
N GLY A 474 -3.39 -8.73 11.86
CA GLY A 474 -1.98 -8.98 11.58
C GLY A 474 -1.28 -9.86 12.60
N ILE A 475 -1.31 -9.39 13.85
CA ILE A 475 -0.73 -10.03 15.02
C ILE A 475 -1.47 -11.33 15.35
N GLY A 476 -2.81 -11.31 15.38
CA GLY A 476 -3.64 -12.48 15.70
C GLY A 476 -3.32 -13.68 14.81
N TYR A 477 -3.35 -13.49 13.49
CA TYR A 477 -3.05 -14.56 12.53
C TYR A 477 -1.59 -15.02 12.62
N GLY A 478 -0.66 -14.11 12.91
CA GLY A 478 0.74 -14.45 13.17
C GLY A 478 0.93 -15.31 14.43
N VAL A 479 0.22 -15.02 15.52
CA VAL A 479 0.26 -15.83 16.76
C VAL A 479 -0.25 -17.25 16.51
N VAL A 480 -1.36 -17.37 15.77
CA VAL A 480 -1.94 -18.66 15.39
C VAL A 480 -0.96 -19.47 14.54
N LEU A 481 -0.29 -18.85 13.57
CA LEU A 481 0.77 -19.49 12.78
C LEU A 481 1.87 -20.07 13.66
N LEU A 482 2.37 -19.29 14.64
CA LEU A 482 3.48 -19.70 15.50
C LEU A 482 3.11 -20.84 16.45
N HIS A 483 1.84 -20.94 16.84
CA HIS A 483 1.36 -21.98 17.75
C HIS A 483 1.58 -23.39 17.21
N ARG A 484 1.21 -23.66 15.96
CA ARG A 484 1.32 -24.99 15.32
C ARG A 484 2.33 -25.07 14.17
N GLY A 485 2.79 -23.94 13.65
CA GLY A 485 3.67 -23.90 12.48
C GLY A 485 2.97 -24.20 11.17
N ARG A 486 1.66 -23.93 11.08
CA ARG A 486 0.85 -24.26 9.92
C ARG A 486 0.22 -23.00 9.34
N LEU A 487 0.50 -22.75 8.06
CA LEU A 487 -0.09 -21.62 7.36
C LEU A 487 -1.61 -21.74 7.26
N SER A 488 -2.13 -22.97 7.13
CA SER A 488 -3.57 -23.25 7.11
C SER A 488 -4.30 -22.82 8.37
N ASP A 489 -3.65 -22.81 9.54
CA ASP A 489 -4.27 -22.32 10.78
C ASP A 489 -4.46 -20.80 10.77
N ALA A 490 -3.51 -20.04 10.19
CA ALA A 490 -3.63 -18.60 9.99
C ALA A 490 -4.71 -18.27 8.94
N VAL A 491 -4.71 -19.00 7.82
CA VAL A 491 -5.75 -18.89 6.77
C VAL A 491 -7.13 -19.15 7.38
N ALA A 492 -7.27 -20.18 8.22
CA ALA A 492 -8.52 -20.51 8.86
C ALA A 492 -8.98 -19.43 9.85
N ALA A 493 -8.09 -18.88 10.67
CA ALA A 493 -8.44 -17.79 11.59
C ALA A 493 -8.95 -16.56 10.82
N HIS A 494 -8.28 -16.20 9.74
CA HIS A 494 -8.66 -15.09 8.88
C HIS A 494 -9.98 -15.37 8.13
N ALA A 495 -10.15 -16.58 7.57
CA ALA A 495 -11.41 -17.00 6.96
C ALA A 495 -12.58 -16.97 7.95
N VAL A 496 -12.38 -17.37 9.21
CA VAL A 496 -13.39 -17.28 10.27
C VAL A 496 -13.76 -15.82 10.55
N THR A 497 -12.79 -14.92 10.68
CA THR A 497 -13.05 -13.48 10.83
C THR A 497 -13.97 -12.97 9.71
N ASN A 498 -13.62 -13.26 8.46
CA ASN A 498 -14.36 -12.76 7.30
C ASN A 498 -15.72 -13.45 7.13
N ALA A 499 -15.84 -14.72 7.49
CA ALA A 499 -17.11 -15.43 7.51
C ALA A 499 -18.07 -14.82 8.52
N LEU A 500 -17.60 -14.49 9.73
CA LEU A 500 -18.41 -13.82 10.75
C LEU A 500 -18.81 -12.40 10.32
N LEU A 501 -17.93 -11.65 9.64
CA LEU A 501 -18.30 -10.36 9.02
C LEU A 501 -19.39 -10.55 7.96
N CYS A 502 -19.25 -11.53 7.07
CA CYS A 502 -20.28 -11.85 6.07
C CYS A 502 -21.61 -12.23 6.71
N VAL A 503 -21.60 -13.03 7.78
CA VAL A 503 -22.80 -13.37 8.55
C VAL A 503 -23.41 -12.14 9.22
N ALA A 504 -22.59 -11.24 9.78
CA ALA A 504 -23.07 -9.99 10.36
C ALA A 504 -23.80 -9.13 9.31
N VAL A 505 -23.23 -8.99 8.11
CA VAL A 505 -23.81 -8.17 7.05
C VAL A 505 -25.05 -8.81 6.43
N LEU A 506 -24.97 -10.08 6.03
CA LEU A 506 -26.06 -10.75 5.31
C LEU A 506 -27.16 -11.24 6.24
N GLY A 507 -26.80 -11.73 7.43
CA GLY A 507 -27.74 -12.32 8.38
C GLY A 507 -28.47 -11.30 9.25
N PHE A 508 -27.87 -10.13 9.48
CA PHE A 508 -28.45 -9.07 10.31
C PHE A 508 -28.66 -7.75 9.54
N GLU A 509 -28.54 -7.78 8.20
CA GLU A 509 -28.72 -6.63 7.31
C GLU A 509 -27.84 -5.42 7.69
N ARG A 510 -26.63 -5.70 8.20
CA ARG A 510 -25.66 -4.69 8.64
C ARG A 510 -24.76 -4.23 7.50
N TRP A 511 -25.35 -3.66 6.46
CA TRP A 511 -24.64 -3.14 5.29
C TRP A 511 -23.72 -1.96 5.64
N ASP A 512 -23.89 -1.37 6.83
CA ASP A 512 -23.02 -0.35 7.43
C ASP A 512 -21.62 -0.87 7.84
N ILE A 513 -21.39 -2.19 7.81
CA ILE A 513 -20.09 -2.79 8.15
C ILE A 513 -19.22 -2.82 6.89
N PRO A 514 -18.07 -2.14 6.88
CA PRO A 514 -17.11 -2.28 5.78
C PRO A 514 -16.45 -3.68 5.82
N ILE A 515 -16.54 -4.41 4.69
CA ILE A 515 -15.96 -5.75 4.49
C ILE A 515 -14.97 -5.77 3.32
#